data_AF-A0A2M7X3J5-F1
#
_entry.id   AF-A0A2M7X3J5-F1
#
_cell.length_a   1.000
_cell.length_b   1.000
_cell.length_c   1.000
_cell.angle_alpha   90.00
_cell.angle_beta   90.00
_cell.angle_gamma   90.00
#
_symmetry.space_group_name_H-M   'P 1'
#
loop_
_entity.id
_entity.type
_entity.pdbx_description
1 polymer ?
#
loop_
_entity_poly.entity_id
_entity_poly.type
_entity_poly.pdbx_seq_one_letter_code
_entity_poly.pdbx_strand_id
1 'polypeptide(L)'
;MKIIDLSQTLYSSMPVWEGDPEVKIKQIHTIDNISIEHFQKIILAEPKFVIIGNKAELTVELERKLLENKIITITDLVNMEKLPKNKEFMFYGVPLKIKDRDGSPIRAFAIIE
;
A
#
# COMPACT_ATOMS: atom_id res chain seq x y z
N MET A 1 2.35 14.93 -36.29
CA MET A 1 3.12 14.70 -35.05
C MET A 1 2.13 14.24 -33.99
N LYS A 2 2.33 13.06 -33.42
CA LYS A 2 1.26 12.29 -32.77
C LYS A 2 1.72 11.86 -31.39
N ILE A 3 0.95 12.23 -30.37
CA ILE A 3 0.99 11.63 -29.04
C ILE A 3 -0.45 11.20 -28.77
N ILE A 4 -0.65 9.90 -28.53
CA ILE A 4 -1.93 9.33 -28.08
C ILE A 4 -1.69 8.82 -26.67
N ASP A 5 -2.41 9.38 -25.71
CA ASP A 5 -2.55 8.82 -24.38
C ASP A 5 -3.49 7.60 -24.43
N LEU A 6 -3.05 6.48 -23.88
CA LEU A 6 -3.75 5.18 -23.89
C LEU A 6 -4.14 4.72 -22.48
N SER A 7 -4.15 5.63 -21.51
CA SER A 7 -4.42 5.31 -20.11
C SER A 7 -5.93 5.41 -19.82
N GLN A 8 -6.50 4.42 -19.13
CA GLN A 8 -7.90 4.51 -18.66
C GLN A 8 -7.97 5.18 -17.28
N THR A 9 -8.99 6.03 -17.10
CA THR A 9 -9.34 6.62 -15.79
C THR A 9 -10.18 5.62 -15.00
N LEU A 10 -9.73 5.26 -13.79
CA LEU A 10 -10.43 4.34 -12.89
C LEU A 10 -11.44 5.09 -12.02
N TYR A 11 -12.61 4.48 -11.81
CA TYR A 11 -13.69 4.98 -10.93
C TYR A 11 -14.43 3.81 -10.26
N SER A 12 -15.25 4.11 -9.26
CA SER A 12 -15.96 3.07 -8.48
C SER A 12 -17.02 2.33 -9.32
N SER A 13 -17.16 1.02 -9.10
CA SER A 13 -18.09 0.07 -9.78
C SER A 13 -17.76 -0.33 -11.22
N MET A 14 -16.47 -0.33 -11.61
CA MET A 14 -16.10 -0.87 -12.92
C MET A 14 -16.30 -2.39 -12.99
N PRO A 15 -16.73 -2.94 -14.13
CA PRO A 15 -16.91 -4.38 -14.30
C PRO A 15 -15.56 -5.12 -14.26
N VAL A 16 -15.56 -6.28 -13.60
CA VAL A 16 -14.48 -7.29 -13.67
C VAL A 16 -14.79 -8.29 -14.79
N TRP A 17 -13.78 -8.96 -15.34
CA TRP A 17 -14.00 -9.96 -16.39
C TRP A 17 -14.75 -11.17 -15.85
N GLU A 18 -15.61 -11.76 -16.70
CA GLU A 18 -16.36 -12.97 -16.35
C GLU A 18 -15.37 -14.14 -16.11
N GLY A 19 -15.28 -14.59 -14.85
CA GLY A 19 -14.33 -15.61 -14.40
C GLY A 19 -13.19 -15.10 -13.52
N ASP A 20 -13.00 -13.77 -13.41
CA ASP A 20 -12.02 -13.22 -12.48
C ASP A 20 -12.53 -13.30 -11.04
N PRO A 21 -11.66 -13.69 -10.07
CA PRO A 21 -12.06 -13.79 -8.68
C PRO A 21 -12.38 -12.40 -8.11
N GLU A 22 -13.48 -12.30 -7.35
CA GLU A 22 -13.80 -11.10 -6.59
C GLU A 22 -12.64 -10.69 -5.68
N VAL A 23 -12.35 -9.38 -5.63
CA VAL A 23 -11.30 -8.82 -4.78
C VAL A 23 -11.69 -8.97 -3.32
N LYS A 24 -10.99 -9.85 -2.60
CA LYS A 24 -11.17 -10.06 -1.16
C LYS A 24 -10.24 -9.15 -0.34
N ILE A 25 -10.81 -8.52 0.68
CA ILE A 25 -10.12 -7.63 1.63
C ILE A 25 -10.08 -8.32 3.00
N LYS A 26 -8.94 -8.22 3.70
CA LYS A 26 -8.82 -8.63 5.10
C LYS A 26 -7.89 -7.66 5.83
N GLN A 27 -8.43 -6.89 6.78
CA GLN A 27 -7.62 -6.15 7.75
C GLN A 27 -7.13 -7.13 8.82
N ILE A 28 -5.90 -6.89 9.26
CA ILE A 28 -5.10 -7.85 10.02
C ILE A 28 -4.49 -7.23 11.27
N HIS A 29 -3.98 -5.98 11.20
CA HIS A 29 -3.62 -5.17 12.37
C HIS A 29 -3.23 -3.74 12.01
N THR A 30 -3.29 -2.85 13.01
CA THR A 30 -2.71 -1.51 13.01
C THR A 30 -1.63 -1.47 14.10
N ILE A 31 -0.40 -1.08 13.78
CA ILE A 31 0.73 -1.03 14.71
C ILE A 31 1.37 0.35 14.65
N ASP A 32 1.47 1.01 15.80
CA ASP A 32 1.94 2.40 15.91
C ASP A 32 3.47 2.55 15.80
N ASN A 33 4.23 1.47 16.04
CA ASN A 33 5.69 1.41 15.90
C ASN A 33 6.14 0.04 15.38
N ILE A 34 6.81 0.00 14.24
CA ILE A 34 7.27 -1.24 13.63
C ILE A 34 8.69 -1.56 14.14
N SER A 35 8.83 -2.66 14.89
CA SER A 35 10.12 -3.28 15.22
C SER A 35 10.19 -4.66 14.57
N ILE A 36 11.37 -5.30 14.54
CA ILE A 36 11.54 -6.67 14.05
C ILE A 36 10.55 -7.66 14.70
N GLU A 37 10.13 -7.39 15.93
CA GLU A 37 9.19 -8.22 16.68
C GLU A 37 7.79 -8.27 16.02
N HIS A 38 7.46 -7.27 15.20
CA HIS A 38 6.21 -7.22 14.44
C HIS A 38 6.27 -7.96 13.11
N PHE A 39 7.45 -8.33 12.62
CA PHE A 39 7.61 -9.00 11.34
C PHE A 39 6.77 -10.28 11.23
N GLN A 40 6.81 -11.15 12.25
CA GLN A 40 6.02 -12.38 12.26
C GLN A 40 4.51 -12.12 12.18
N LYS A 41 4.02 -11.10 12.89
CA LYS A 41 2.61 -10.71 12.84
C LYS A 41 2.23 -10.17 11.46
N ILE A 42 3.11 -9.40 10.83
CA ILE A 42 2.90 -8.86 9.47
C ILE A 42 2.86 -9.99 8.44
N ILE A 43 3.77 -10.98 8.53
CA ILE A 43 3.79 -12.11 7.58
C ILE A 43 2.56 -13.00 7.72
N LEU A 44 2.17 -13.38 8.94
CA LEU A 44 0.97 -14.20 9.21
C LEU A 44 -0.32 -13.61 8.64
N ALA A 45 -0.29 -12.31 8.44
CA ALA A 45 -1.39 -11.54 7.98
C ALA A 45 -1.46 -11.42 6.44
N GLU A 46 -0.39 -11.82 5.75
CA GLU A 46 -0.27 -11.88 4.29
C GLU A 46 -0.67 -10.58 3.55
N PRO A 47 -0.21 -9.38 3.99
CA PRO A 47 -0.53 -8.15 3.30
C PRO A 47 0.18 -8.07 1.95
N LYS A 48 -0.44 -7.37 1.00
CA LYS A 48 0.23 -7.00 -0.26
C LYS A 48 1.22 -5.85 -0.09
N PHE A 49 0.99 -4.98 0.88
CA PHE A 49 1.81 -3.81 1.16
C PHE A 49 1.71 -3.37 2.63
N VAL A 50 2.69 -2.61 3.09
CA VAL A 50 2.70 -1.94 4.39
C VAL A 50 2.96 -0.44 4.17
N ILE A 51 2.21 0.39 4.89
CA ILE A 51 2.39 1.84 4.90
C ILE A 51 3.08 2.29 6.18
N ILE A 52 4.02 3.23 6.07
CA ILE A 52 4.82 3.75 7.17
C ILE A 52 4.71 5.28 7.14
N GLY A 53 4.35 5.86 8.28
CA GLY A 53 4.28 7.31 8.45
C GLY A 53 5.66 7.93 8.65
N ASN A 54 5.80 9.21 8.31
CA ASN A 54 7.05 9.96 8.42
C ASN A 54 7.59 10.16 9.86
N LYS A 55 6.81 9.77 10.88
CA LYS A 55 7.21 9.79 12.29
C LYS A 55 7.67 8.42 12.80
N ALA A 56 7.52 7.37 12.00
CA ALA A 56 7.96 6.02 12.31
C ALA A 56 9.20 5.68 11.49
N GLU A 57 10.12 4.92 12.08
CA GLU A 57 11.32 4.45 11.41
C GLU A 57 11.10 3.04 10.87
N LEU A 58 11.40 2.82 9.59
CA LEU A 58 11.50 1.49 9.00
C LEU A 58 12.98 1.12 8.91
N THR A 59 13.41 0.14 9.70
CA THR A 59 14.81 -0.31 9.64
C THR A 59 15.10 -1.01 8.32
N VAL A 60 16.30 -0.82 7.78
CA VAL A 60 16.76 -1.46 6.53
C VAL A 60 16.64 -2.99 6.59
N GLU A 61 16.94 -3.59 7.76
CA GLU A 61 16.81 -5.03 7.93
C GLU A 61 15.36 -5.51 7.75
N LEU A 62 14.41 -4.76 8.32
CA LEU A 62 13.01 -5.12 8.23
C LEU A 62 12.44 -4.84 6.83
N GLU A 63 12.79 -3.71 6.22
CA GLU A 63 12.40 -3.41 4.85
C GLU A 63 12.85 -4.53 3.90
N ARG A 64 14.11 -4.96 4.00
CA ARG A 64 14.64 -6.06 3.19
C ARG A 64 13.82 -7.34 3.37
N LYS A 65 13.50 -7.71 4.62
CA LYS A 65 12.69 -8.89 4.92
C LYS A 65 11.27 -8.79 4.34
N LEU A 66 10.65 -7.61 4.39
CA LEU A 66 9.33 -7.40 3.80
C LEU A 66 9.37 -7.55 2.27
N LEU A 67 10.34 -6.91 1.62
CA LEU A 67 10.51 -6.96 0.16
C LEU A 67 10.85 -8.37 -0.34
N GLU A 68 11.68 -9.13 0.38
CA GLU A 68 11.97 -10.55 0.10
C GLU A 68 10.69 -11.41 0.11
N ASN A 69 9.72 -11.05 0.95
CA ASN A 69 8.41 -11.68 1.03
C ASN A 69 7.38 -11.05 0.07
N LYS A 70 7.83 -10.24 -0.90
CA LYS A 70 6.99 -9.54 -1.89
C LYS A 70 5.95 -8.59 -1.28
N ILE A 71 6.23 -8.08 -0.07
CA ILE A 71 5.41 -7.07 0.59
C ILE A 71 5.99 -5.71 0.26
N ILE A 72 5.24 -4.89 -0.47
CA ILE A 72 5.67 -3.55 -0.89
C ILE A 72 5.67 -2.60 0.32
N THR A 73 6.72 -1.80 0.47
CA THR A 73 6.81 -0.74 1.48
C THR A 73 6.46 0.61 0.87
N ILE A 74 5.59 1.38 1.56
CA ILE A 74 5.23 2.75 1.20
C ILE A 74 5.56 3.63 2.40
N THR A 75 6.62 4.43 2.30
CA THR A 75 7.19 5.17 3.42
C THR A 75 6.85 6.66 3.38
N ASP A 76 7.23 7.36 4.46
CA ASP A 76 7.22 8.81 4.56
C ASP A 76 5.85 9.47 4.37
N LEU A 77 4.77 8.72 4.64
CA LEU A 77 3.41 9.25 4.59
C LEU A 77 3.16 10.24 5.73
N VAL A 78 2.50 11.35 5.41
CA VAL A 78 2.16 12.41 6.38
C VAL A 78 0.69 12.36 6.77
N ASN A 79 0.30 13.06 7.83
CA ASN A 79 -1.07 13.16 8.34
C ASN A 79 -1.67 11.84 8.85
N MET A 80 -0.85 10.87 9.26
CA MET A 80 -1.31 9.57 9.75
C MET A 80 -2.25 9.69 10.95
N GLU A 81 -2.13 10.76 11.76
CA GLU A 81 -3.02 11.03 12.90
C GLU A 81 -4.48 11.31 12.50
N LYS A 82 -4.75 11.60 11.23
CA LYS A 82 -6.11 11.84 10.70
C LYS A 82 -6.81 10.55 10.28
N LEU A 83 -6.11 9.42 10.21
CA LEU A 83 -6.69 8.14 9.86
C LEU A 83 -7.45 7.55 11.06
N PRO A 84 -8.60 6.89 10.82
CA PRO A 84 -9.32 6.25 11.91
C PRO A 84 -8.52 5.06 12.45
N LYS A 85 -8.40 4.95 13.78
CA LYS A 85 -7.58 3.89 14.41
C LYS A 85 -8.26 2.51 14.40
N ASN A 86 -9.58 2.50 14.54
CA ASN A 86 -10.40 1.29 14.72
C ASN A 86 -11.55 1.21 13.71
N LYS A 87 -11.36 1.81 12.53
CA LYS A 87 -12.28 1.66 11.41
C LYS A 87 -11.50 1.40 10.14
N GLU A 88 -12.11 0.61 9.27
CA GLU A 88 -11.61 0.43 7.91
C GLU A 88 -11.73 1.75 7.14
N PHE A 89 -10.79 1.96 6.23
CA PHE A 89 -10.79 3.06 5.27
C PHE A 89 -10.13 2.58 3.99
N MET A 90 -10.46 3.21 2.86
CA MET A 90 -9.86 2.84 1.59
C MET A 90 -8.55 3.59 1.41
N PHE A 91 -7.45 2.88 1.13
CA PHE A 91 -6.16 3.48 0.81
C PHE A 91 -5.86 3.36 -0.69
N TYR A 92 -5.42 4.46 -1.28
CA TYR A 92 -4.94 4.54 -2.65
C TYR A 92 -3.48 4.97 -2.64
N GLY A 93 -2.61 4.15 -3.26
CA GLY A 93 -1.23 4.49 -3.53
C GLY A 93 -0.98 4.46 -5.03
N VAL A 94 -0.83 5.63 -5.66
CA VAL A 94 -0.66 5.77 -7.11
C VAL A 94 0.81 6.08 -7.43
N PRO A 95 1.63 5.07 -7.79
CA PRO A 95 3.02 5.27 -8.14
C PRO A 95 3.20 5.91 -9.51
N LEU A 96 4.34 6.56 -9.74
CA LEU A 96 4.75 6.90 -11.11
C LEU A 96 5.06 5.62 -11.90
N LYS A 97 4.58 5.55 -13.15
CA LYS A 97 4.82 4.41 -14.04
C LYS A 97 6.23 4.46 -14.63
N ILE A 98 7.23 4.11 -13.82
CA ILE A 98 8.64 4.10 -14.21
C ILE A 98 9.06 2.66 -14.49
N LYS A 99 9.73 2.43 -15.62
CA LYS A 99 10.21 1.11 -16.03
C LYS A 99 11.55 0.78 -15.36
N ASP A 100 11.77 -0.48 -15.01
CA ASP A 100 13.05 -1.02 -14.53
C ASP A 100 13.63 -0.25 -13.33
N ARG A 101 12.77 0.02 -12.32
CA ARG A 101 13.14 0.70 -11.08
C ARG A 101 12.69 -0.09 -9.86
N ASP A 102 13.44 0.06 -8.78
CA ASP A 102 13.17 -0.57 -7.48
C ASP A 102 12.12 0.19 -6.66
N GLY A 103 11.74 1.40 -7.09
CA GLY A 103 10.76 2.24 -6.41
C GLY A 103 10.35 3.45 -7.24
N SER A 104 9.34 4.18 -6.75
CA SER A 104 8.87 5.41 -7.37
C SER A 104 8.23 6.34 -6.34
N PRO A 105 8.29 7.66 -6.55
CA PRO A 105 7.42 8.58 -5.83
C PRO A 105 5.94 8.18 -6.00
N ILE A 106 5.16 8.34 -4.93
CA ILE A 106 3.77 7.90 -4.87
C ILE A 106 2.86 9.07 -4.50
N ARG A 107 1.67 9.12 -5.13
CA ARG A 107 0.55 9.91 -4.64
C ARG A 107 -0.34 9.02 -3.79
N ALA A 108 -0.22 9.14 -2.47
CA ALA A 108 -1.01 8.37 -1.51
C ALA A 108 -2.18 9.20 -0.95
N PHE A 109 -3.36 8.60 -0.82
CA PHE A 109 -4.53 9.21 -0.18
C PHE A 109 -5.46 8.15 0.40
N ALA A 110 -6.28 8.53 1.37
CA ALA A 110 -7.27 7.67 2.00
C ALA A 110 -8.68 8.25 1.81
N ILE A 111 -9.68 7.39 1.62
CA ILE A 111 -11.11 7.74 1.68
C ILE A 111 -11.66 7.17 2.98
N ILE A 112 -12.20 8.04 3.82
CA ILE A 112 -12.71 7.75 5.17
C ILE A 112 -14.23 7.99 5.19
N GLU A 113 -14.99 7.11 5.84
CA GLU A 113 -16.43 7.26 6.11
C GLU A 113 -16.74 7.61 7.58
#